data_AF-A0A955SDP9-F1
#
_entry.id   AF-A0A955SDP9-F1
#
_cell.length_a   1.000
_cell.length_b   1.000
_cell.length_c   1.000
_cell.angle_alpha   90.00
_cell.angle_beta   90.00
_cell.angle_gamma   90.00
#
_symmetry.space_group_name_H-M   'P 1'
#
loop_
_entity.id
_entity.type
_entity.pdbx_description
1 polymer ?
#
loop_
_entity_poly.entity_id
_entity_poly.type
_entity_poly.pdbx_seq_one_letter_code
_entity_poly.pdbx_strand_id
1 'polypeptide(L)'
;MDPEWEGINNQEAVTPITVTQDFYWKPTNQSQGADSGEIGGQVWRAITPAYYGKVIEPMTFDDPLSASGQFRVPSIGGGSGVLIGWFNHQTMGWRPPSWLGFRLDDGRKVLVEYNTQTNQAGGNRLPGDPALELGGVYHWTHQYDPAGASGQGEVRFTIDGPGLASTVEFVQALAVGHKSQGANFDRFGIINLQRPGSYLRVFFDDLTINGEFFNFDQDPNWGGQGNAITYQDTNLPGVNRFGYSETQYAGGGGSGEMGGRLWRTEENNPADAAAYGDDDIGLLSLENPLFASGKMTMTEGAPDSAAVLGWYNSSGRGWPPKNFLGVVIEGPSRVGHYFRPYYGTSQEGVSKDGENGPVVRPDSIPHDWSISYDPAGNGGNGQINVTLDDENKQLQLSPGHKDIGAEFDRFGLFTLEFSGAQTSVFFDDIEYTVEGPIEETTFTATPTSTGTLTPTFTFTQTPSPTIDCDFDGDFDCDGIDLIEVIRDQIKMIPETDSDFNDDGGEDGQDLFLFALEWEP
;
A
#
# COMPACT_ATOMS: atom_id res chain seq x y z
N MET A 1 -18.65 5.00 -13.46
CA MET A 1 -19.58 3.86 -13.30
C MET A 1 -18.76 2.73 -12.71
N ASP A 2 -19.36 1.84 -11.92
CA ASP A 2 -18.69 0.62 -11.47
C ASP A 2 -18.30 -0.21 -12.71
N PRO A 3 -17.02 -0.55 -12.91
CA PRO A 3 -16.61 -1.34 -14.06
C PRO A 3 -16.89 -2.84 -13.88
N GLU A 4 -17.47 -3.27 -12.73
CA GLU A 4 -17.78 -4.67 -12.43
C GLU A 4 -16.55 -5.60 -12.46
N TRP A 5 -15.37 -5.05 -12.15
CA TRP A 5 -14.10 -5.79 -12.08
C TRP A 5 -14.10 -6.88 -11.00
N GLU A 6 -13.28 -7.90 -11.21
CA GLU A 6 -13.13 -9.01 -10.28
C GLU A 6 -12.57 -8.54 -8.93
N GLY A 7 -13.27 -8.89 -7.84
CA GLY A 7 -12.84 -8.64 -6.47
C GLY A 7 -12.58 -9.94 -5.70
N ILE A 8 -11.39 -10.09 -5.11
CA ILE A 8 -10.99 -11.22 -4.28
C ILE A 8 -10.60 -10.67 -2.91
N ASN A 9 -11.30 -11.07 -1.84
CA ASN A 9 -11.04 -10.63 -0.45
C ASN A 9 -10.91 -9.10 -0.26
N ASN A 10 -11.38 -8.30 -1.21
CA ASN A 10 -11.21 -6.84 -1.22
C ASN A 10 -12.23 -6.11 -0.34
N GLN A 11 -13.35 -6.77 -0.01
CA GLN A 11 -14.43 -6.25 0.83
C GLN A 11 -14.76 -7.26 1.94
N GLU A 12 -13.95 -7.28 3.01
CA GLU A 12 -14.17 -8.20 4.11
C GLU A 12 -15.31 -7.76 5.03
N ALA A 13 -16.25 -8.68 5.27
CA ALA A 13 -17.30 -8.51 6.25
C ALA A 13 -16.74 -8.70 7.66
N VAL A 14 -16.84 -7.67 8.51
CA VAL A 14 -16.40 -7.75 9.90
C VAL A 14 -17.49 -7.34 10.86
N THR A 15 -17.45 -7.93 12.06
CA THR A 15 -18.27 -7.48 13.18
C THR A 15 -17.69 -6.16 13.70
N PRO A 16 -18.45 -5.05 13.66
CA PRO A 16 -17.95 -3.78 14.17
C PRO A 16 -17.63 -3.86 15.66
N ILE A 17 -16.62 -3.12 16.11
CA ILE A 17 -16.33 -2.93 17.53
C ILE A 17 -16.83 -1.57 18.01
N THR A 18 -17.24 -1.48 19.27
CA THR A 18 -17.61 -0.19 19.86
C THR A 18 -16.36 0.53 20.36
N VAL A 19 -16.00 1.62 19.68
CA VAL A 19 -14.92 2.53 20.10
C VAL A 19 -15.49 3.66 20.93
N THR A 20 -14.81 4.06 22.00
CA THR A 20 -15.22 5.22 22.82
C THR A 20 -14.02 6.08 23.20
N GLN A 21 -13.90 7.23 22.57
CA GLN A 21 -13.02 8.30 23.00
C GLN A 21 -13.72 9.12 24.09
N ASP A 22 -13.17 9.16 25.30
CA ASP A 22 -13.68 9.93 26.43
C ASP A 22 -12.48 10.53 27.18
N PHE A 23 -11.81 11.48 26.54
CA PHE A 23 -10.63 12.15 27.09
C PHE A 23 -10.71 13.67 26.91
N TYR A 24 -10.68 14.39 28.02
CA TYR A 24 -10.74 15.86 28.12
C TYR A 24 -10.37 16.24 29.55
N TRP A 25 -10.58 17.49 29.95
CA TRP A 25 -10.44 17.87 31.36
C TRP A 25 -11.50 17.19 32.23
N LYS A 26 -11.11 16.57 33.34
CA LYS A 26 -12.05 15.94 34.28
C LYS A 26 -11.79 16.46 35.68
N PRO A 27 -12.84 16.76 36.48
CA PRO A 27 -12.71 17.14 37.88
C PRO A 27 -12.50 15.88 38.75
N THR A 28 -11.46 15.12 38.44
CA THR A 28 -11.03 13.91 39.15
C THR A 28 -9.58 14.06 39.57
N ASN A 29 -9.08 13.16 40.43
CA ASN A 29 -7.68 13.14 40.83
C ASN A 29 -7.11 11.72 40.65
N GLN A 30 -7.18 11.19 39.42
CA GLN A 30 -6.64 9.89 39.07
C GLN A 30 -5.12 9.94 38.94
N SER A 31 -4.56 11.03 38.42
CA SER A 31 -3.15 11.39 38.30
C SER A 31 -2.44 11.44 39.66
N GLN A 32 -3.19 11.73 40.74
CA GLN A 32 -2.68 12.04 42.08
C GLN A 32 -1.87 13.35 42.08
N GLY A 33 -2.36 14.36 41.37
CA GLY A 33 -1.81 15.72 41.40
C GLY A 33 -2.09 16.46 42.70
N ALA A 34 -1.50 17.66 42.79
CA ALA A 34 -1.60 18.50 43.98
C ALA A 34 -3.05 18.90 44.28
N ASP A 35 -3.82 19.22 43.24
CA ASP A 35 -5.21 19.65 43.32
C ASP A 35 -6.15 18.65 42.62
N SER A 36 -7.46 18.86 42.73
CA SER A 36 -8.44 18.06 42.00
C SER A 36 -8.63 18.62 40.60
N GLY A 37 -8.31 17.82 39.60
CA GLY A 37 -8.55 18.09 38.20
C GLY A 37 -7.36 17.63 37.36
N GLU A 38 -7.62 17.17 36.14
CA GLU A 38 -6.59 16.55 35.30
C GLU A 38 -7.08 16.49 33.85
N ILE A 39 -6.18 16.30 32.89
CA ILE A 39 -6.57 15.97 31.51
C ILE A 39 -6.40 14.48 31.24
N GLY A 40 -7.29 13.91 30.44
CA GLY A 40 -7.20 12.52 30.03
C GLY A 40 -8.52 11.78 30.21
N GLY A 41 -8.44 10.47 30.38
CA GLY A 41 -9.59 9.59 30.37
C GLY A 41 -9.33 8.37 29.51
N GLN A 42 -10.37 7.87 28.82
CA GLN A 42 -10.25 6.71 27.95
C GLN A 42 -9.88 7.15 26.53
N VAL A 43 -8.75 6.65 26.05
CA VAL A 43 -8.26 6.86 24.68
C VAL A 43 -8.20 5.51 23.99
N TRP A 44 -8.86 5.39 22.83
CA TRP A 44 -8.75 4.23 21.96
C TRP A 44 -7.74 4.45 20.85
N ARG A 45 -6.94 3.43 20.58
CA ARG A 45 -6.32 3.24 19.28
C ARG A 45 -7.40 2.98 18.23
N ALA A 46 -7.53 3.90 17.29
CA ALA A 46 -8.53 3.84 16.22
C ALA A 46 -8.12 4.72 15.04
N ILE A 47 -8.50 4.35 13.82
CA ILE A 47 -8.14 5.14 12.62
C ILE A 47 -8.79 6.52 12.65
N THR A 48 -10.01 6.64 13.18
CA THR A 48 -10.70 7.93 13.29
C THR A 48 -9.89 8.90 14.17
N PRO A 49 -9.48 10.07 13.65
CA PRO A 49 -8.69 11.03 14.41
C PRO A 49 -9.44 11.61 15.60
N ALA A 50 -8.76 11.72 16.74
CA ALA A 50 -9.23 12.37 17.95
C ALA A 50 -8.08 13.05 18.70
N TYR A 51 -8.33 14.26 19.21
CA TYR A 51 -7.37 15.00 20.03
C TYR A 51 -8.04 15.86 21.10
N TYR A 52 -7.27 16.18 22.13
CA TYR A 52 -7.58 17.21 23.13
C TYR A 52 -6.28 17.94 23.48
N GLY A 53 -6.21 19.24 23.20
CA GLY A 53 -4.95 19.97 23.30
C GLY A 53 -5.07 21.49 23.36
N LYS A 54 -4.10 22.08 24.06
CA LYS A 54 -3.88 23.52 24.18
C LYS A 54 -3.50 24.08 22.82
N VAL A 55 -4.15 25.17 22.41
CA VAL A 55 -3.65 25.99 21.29
C VAL A 55 -2.38 26.71 21.74
N ILE A 56 -1.34 26.64 20.92
CA ILE A 56 -0.07 27.35 21.13
C ILE A 56 0.16 28.33 19.99
N GLU A 57 1.06 29.29 20.21
CA GLU A 57 1.64 30.03 19.10
C GLU A 57 2.33 29.04 18.15
N PRO A 58 2.26 29.24 16.81
CA PRO A 58 2.91 28.36 15.86
C PRO A 58 4.41 28.20 16.18
N MET A 59 4.86 26.96 16.28
CA MET A 59 6.25 26.61 16.58
C MET A 59 6.79 25.60 15.57
N THR A 60 8.10 25.52 15.47
CA THR A 60 8.83 24.70 14.50
C THR A 60 10.01 23.99 15.15
N PHE A 61 10.79 23.24 14.35
CA PHE A 61 12.08 22.71 14.79
C PHE A 61 13.19 23.76 14.96
N ASP A 62 12.94 25.04 14.67
CA ASP A 62 13.88 26.12 14.99
C ASP A 62 13.61 26.73 16.38
N ASP A 63 12.51 26.37 17.02
CA ASP A 63 12.11 26.86 18.33
C ASP A 63 12.49 25.88 19.44
N PRO A 64 12.93 26.35 20.62
CA PRO A 64 13.08 25.50 21.78
C PRO A 64 11.70 25.07 22.31
N LEU A 65 11.54 23.78 22.57
CA LEU A 65 10.30 23.22 23.11
C LEU A 65 10.58 22.54 24.45
N SER A 66 9.68 22.73 25.42
CA SER A 66 9.80 22.07 26.72
C SER A 66 8.45 21.72 27.31
N ALA A 67 8.32 20.50 27.82
CA ALA A 67 7.15 20.07 28.56
C ALA A 67 7.55 19.16 29.71
N SER A 68 6.81 19.21 30.80
CA SER A 68 6.99 18.31 31.93
C SER A 68 5.68 18.12 32.66
N GLY A 69 5.62 17.10 33.51
CA GLY A 69 4.54 16.93 34.47
C GLY A 69 4.48 15.50 34.94
N GLN A 70 3.28 15.05 35.28
CA GLN A 70 3.07 13.68 35.71
C GLN A 70 1.96 12.99 34.94
N PHE A 71 1.99 11.66 34.93
CA PHE A 71 0.91 10.85 34.40
C PHE A 71 0.72 9.54 35.14
N ARG A 72 -0.46 8.96 34.95
CA ARG A 72 -0.80 7.64 35.45
C ARG A 72 -1.61 6.87 34.41
N VAL A 73 -1.34 5.56 34.29
CA VAL A 73 -2.09 4.64 33.43
C VAL A 73 -2.81 3.60 34.30
N PRO A 74 -4.09 3.81 34.67
CA PRO A 74 -4.78 2.88 35.57
C PRO A 74 -5.15 1.54 34.92
N SER A 75 -5.42 1.53 33.61
CA SER A 75 -5.90 0.32 32.92
C SER A 75 -5.62 0.39 31.42
N ILE A 76 -5.44 -0.78 30.81
CA ILE A 76 -5.22 -0.96 29.37
C ILE A 76 -6.06 -2.11 28.84
N GLY A 77 -6.43 -2.03 27.57
CA GLY A 77 -6.80 -3.16 26.73
C GLY A 77 -5.60 -3.68 25.92
N GLY A 78 -5.82 -4.75 25.14
CA GLY A 78 -4.79 -5.34 24.29
C GLY A 78 -4.38 -4.41 23.13
N GLY A 79 -3.08 -4.28 22.88
CA GLY A 79 -2.57 -3.43 21.80
C GLY A 79 -3.05 -1.99 21.92
N SER A 80 -2.93 -1.39 23.10
CA SER A 80 -3.37 -0.02 23.39
C SER A 80 -2.27 1.02 23.09
N GLY A 81 -2.64 2.29 23.02
CA GLY A 81 -1.65 3.35 22.89
C GLY A 81 -2.22 4.76 22.79
N VAL A 82 -1.38 5.73 23.11
CA VAL A 82 -1.71 7.17 23.11
C VAL A 82 -0.43 7.95 22.83
N LEU A 83 -0.54 9.11 22.17
CA LEU A 83 0.58 10.04 22.10
C LEU A 83 0.28 11.33 22.87
N ILE A 84 1.33 11.90 23.47
CA ILE A 84 1.32 13.21 24.10
C ILE A 84 2.54 14.04 23.65
N GLY A 85 2.31 15.29 23.26
CA GLY A 85 3.37 16.16 22.74
C GLY A 85 2.84 17.33 21.92
N TRP A 86 3.76 17.92 21.15
CA TRP A 86 3.46 18.96 20.16
C TRP A 86 3.04 18.33 18.84
N PHE A 87 1.97 18.87 18.26
CA PHE A 87 1.40 18.36 17.00
C PHE A 87 0.76 19.46 16.18
N ASN A 88 0.46 19.15 14.92
CA ASN A 88 -0.42 19.92 14.05
C ASN A 88 -1.80 19.26 14.01
N HIS A 89 -2.85 20.00 14.36
CA HIS A 89 -4.21 19.42 14.37
C HIS A 89 -4.78 19.11 12.99
N GLN A 90 -4.19 19.64 11.91
CA GLN A 90 -4.64 19.43 10.54
C GLN A 90 -3.98 18.19 9.91
N THR A 91 -2.82 17.78 10.42
CA THR A 91 -2.03 16.67 9.86
C THR A 91 -1.82 15.59 10.92
N MET A 92 -2.82 14.73 11.09
CA MET A 92 -2.79 13.64 12.07
C MET A 92 -2.62 12.27 11.39
N GLY A 93 -2.18 11.25 12.13
CA GLY A 93 -1.94 9.90 11.62
C GLY A 93 -1.36 8.97 12.68
N TRP A 94 -0.99 7.74 12.31
CA TRP A 94 -0.27 6.81 13.21
C TRP A 94 1.11 7.36 13.61
N ARG A 95 1.79 8.01 12.66
CA ARG A 95 2.96 8.87 12.86
C ARG A 95 2.59 10.25 12.30
N PRO A 96 1.96 11.12 13.11
CA PRO A 96 1.46 12.39 12.62
C PRO A 96 2.59 13.22 11.99
N PRO A 97 2.43 13.80 10.78
CA PRO A 97 3.34 14.83 10.32
C PRO A 97 3.41 15.98 11.33
N SER A 98 4.57 16.65 11.41
CA SER A 98 4.80 17.71 12.41
C SER A 98 4.49 17.24 13.84
N TRP A 99 5.19 16.21 14.29
CA TRP A 99 5.04 15.61 15.61
C TRP A 99 6.33 15.70 16.41
N LEU A 100 6.22 15.98 17.71
CA LEU A 100 7.29 15.78 18.68
C LEU A 100 6.67 15.43 20.03
N GLY A 101 7.00 14.27 20.58
CA GLY A 101 6.39 13.84 21.83
C GLY A 101 6.87 12.48 22.28
N PHE A 102 6.09 11.88 23.17
CA PHE A 102 6.25 10.47 23.48
C PHE A 102 4.93 9.73 23.32
N ARG A 103 5.06 8.45 23.02
CA ARG A 103 3.97 7.49 22.90
C ARG A 103 4.05 6.49 24.04
N LEU A 104 2.90 6.18 24.62
CA LEU A 104 2.72 4.99 25.44
C LEU A 104 2.31 3.85 24.51
N ASP A 105 3.28 3.04 24.09
CA ASP A 105 3.11 1.88 23.21
C ASP A 105 2.68 0.66 24.05
N ASP A 106 1.64 -0.05 23.61
CA ASP A 106 0.93 -1.07 24.40
C ASP A 106 0.51 -0.59 25.81
N GLY A 107 0.37 0.74 25.95
CA GLY A 107 0.06 1.46 27.19
C GLY A 107 1.12 1.36 28.29
N ARG A 108 2.26 0.70 28.04
CA ARG A 108 3.27 0.40 29.08
C ARG A 108 4.71 0.63 28.64
N LYS A 109 4.99 0.83 27.36
CA LYS A 109 6.32 1.15 26.86
C LYS A 109 6.36 2.59 26.43
N VAL A 110 7.44 3.30 26.73
CA VAL A 110 7.60 4.70 26.32
C VAL A 110 8.49 4.74 25.09
N LEU A 111 7.94 5.29 24.00
CA LEU A 111 8.69 5.61 22.79
C LEU A 111 8.77 7.14 22.68
N VAL A 112 9.98 7.70 22.66
CA VAL A 112 10.17 9.12 22.37
C VAL A 112 10.37 9.25 20.88
N GLU A 113 9.56 10.07 20.21
CA GLU A 113 9.55 10.14 18.74
C GLU A 113 9.20 11.54 18.22
N TYR A 114 9.67 11.83 17.01
CA TYR A 114 9.36 13.03 16.24
C TYR A 114 9.10 12.67 14.78
N ASN A 115 8.30 13.49 14.09
CA ASN A 115 8.12 13.43 12.65
C ASN A 115 8.20 14.83 12.04
N THR A 116 8.86 14.96 10.89
CA THR A 116 8.91 16.18 10.10
C THR A 116 7.57 16.45 9.41
N GLN A 117 7.37 17.66 8.90
CA GLN A 117 6.19 17.98 8.07
C GLN A 117 6.14 17.14 6.78
N THR A 118 7.29 16.59 6.34
CA THR A 118 7.41 15.70 5.18
C THR A 118 7.49 14.23 5.59
N ASN A 119 6.85 13.84 6.71
CA ASN A 119 6.73 12.46 7.19
C ASN A 119 8.03 11.69 7.45
N GLN A 120 9.16 12.37 7.61
CA GLN A 120 10.37 11.69 8.07
C GLN A 120 10.36 11.55 9.58
N ALA A 121 10.58 10.34 10.05
CA ALA A 121 10.45 10.00 11.45
C ALA A 121 11.81 9.72 12.10
N GLY A 122 11.89 9.96 13.40
CA GLY A 122 12.94 9.46 14.26
C GLY A 122 12.40 9.22 15.67
N GLY A 123 13.04 8.34 16.40
CA GLY A 123 12.57 7.97 17.73
C GLY A 123 13.12 6.63 18.16
N ASN A 124 13.04 6.34 19.45
CA ASN A 124 13.32 5.00 19.96
C ASN A 124 12.64 4.77 21.31
N ARG A 125 12.63 3.51 21.74
CA ARG A 125 12.18 3.15 23.09
C ARG A 125 13.21 3.66 24.09
N LEU A 126 12.76 3.90 25.31
CA LEU A 126 13.67 4.22 26.40
C LEU A 126 14.74 3.14 26.55
N PRO A 127 15.96 3.48 27.00
CA PRO A 127 17.02 2.50 27.23
C PRO A 127 16.56 1.38 28.17
N GLY A 128 16.82 0.13 27.76
CA GLY A 128 16.37 -1.06 28.48
C GLY A 128 14.88 -1.40 28.30
N ASP A 129 14.13 -0.57 27.56
CA ASP A 129 12.71 -0.75 27.25
C ASP A 129 11.89 -1.18 28.48
N PRO A 130 11.85 -0.37 29.57
CA PRO A 130 11.11 -0.74 30.77
C PRO A 130 9.61 -0.80 30.48
N ALA A 131 8.92 -1.74 31.11
CA ALA A 131 7.46 -1.76 31.13
C ALA A 131 6.97 -1.03 32.38
N LEU A 132 6.21 0.05 32.20
CA LEU A 132 5.57 0.79 33.29
C LEU A 132 4.59 -0.11 34.05
N GLU A 133 4.48 0.12 35.35
CA GLU A 133 3.50 -0.50 36.25
C GLU A 133 2.16 0.23 36.12
N LEU A 134 1.08 -0.54 35.94
CA LEU A 134 -0.26 0.04 35.88
C LEU A 134 -0.63 0.66 37.23
N GLY A 135 -1.20 1.86 37.19
CA GLY A 135 -1.58 2.63 38.36
C GLY A 135 -0.43 3.37 39.04
N GLY A 136 0.82 3.19 38.60
CA GLY A 136 1.97 3.99 39.05
C GLY A 136 1.91 5.43 38.53
N VAL A 137 2.35 6.37 39.36
CA VAL A 137 2.50 7.78 38.99
C VAL A 137 3.93 8.00 38.49
N TYR A 138 4.05 8.57 37.31
CA TYR A 138 5.33 8.82 36.64
C TYR A 138 5.53 10.31 36.43
N HIS A 139 6.70 10.82 36.77
CA HIS A 139 7.10 12.19 36.48
C HIS A 139 8.03 12.18 35.28
N TRP A 140 7.88 13.17 34.39
CA TRP A 140 8.63 13.21 33.15
C TRP A 140 9.00 14.63 32.75
N THR A 141 10.06 14.73 31.95
CA THR A 141 10.42 15.95 31.22
C THR A 141 10.70 15.60 29.77
N HIS A 142 10.34 16.50 28.85
CA HIS A 142 10.63 16.42 27.43
C HIS A 142 11.12 17.78 26.96
N GLN A 143 12.33 17.85 26.45
CA GLN A 143 12.96 19.06 25.94
C GLN A 143 13.46 18.82 24.52
N TYR A 144 13.35 19.85 23.69
CA TYR A 144 13.98 19.92 22.39
C TYR A 144 14.81 21.20 22.29
N ASP A 145 16.10 21.02 22.03
CA ASP A 145 17.06 22.11 21.81
C ASP A 145 17.41 22.18 20.31
N PRO A 146 16.99 23.23 19.58
CA PRO A 146 17.32 23.39 18.17
C PRO A 146 18.81 23.58 17.92
N ALA A 147 19.59 24.05 18.90
CA ALA A 147 21.04 24.20 18.79
C ALA A 147 21.82 22.94 19.21
N GLY A 148 21.13 21.97 19.83
CA GLY A 148 21.69 20.71 20.30
C GLY A 148 22.28 19.85 19.17
N ALA A 149 23.14 18.91 19.54
CA ALA A 149 23.83 18.02 18.59
C ALA A 149 24.52 18.75 17.42
N SER A 150 25.18 19.88 17.72
CA SER A 150 25.84 20.77 16.75
C SER A 150 24.86 21.39 15.74
N GLY A 151 23.70 21.84 16.20
CA GLY A 151 22.67 22.50 15.39
C GLY A 151 21.75 21.55 14.62
N GLN A 152 21.89 20.24 14.79
CA GLN A 152 20.99 19.25 14.22
C GLN A 152 19.61 19.24 14.91
N GLY A 153 19.52 19.76 16.13
CA GLY A 153 18.36 19.59 16.99
C GLY A 153 18.52 18.35 17.85
N GLU A 154 18.21 18.44 19.13
CA GLU A 154 18.39 17.35 20.09
C GLU A 154 17.21 17.25 21.04
N VAL A 155 16.67 16.05 21.14
CA VAL A 155 15.61 15.68 22.07
C VAL A 155 16.23 15.11 23.33
N ARG A 156 15.77 15.57 24.49
CA ARG A 156 16.07 15.01 25.81
C ARG A 156 14.77 14.68 26.52
N PHE A 157 14.65 13.46 27.02
CA PHE A 157 13.51 13.01 27.78
C PHE A 157 13.97 12.33 29.07
N THR A 158 13.29 12.61 30.17
CA THR A 158 13.51 11.90 31.44
C THR A 158 12.19 11.36 31.97
N ILE A 159 12.26 10.22 32.67
CA ILE A 159 11.12 9.67 33.41
C ILE A 159 11.59 8.99 34.69
N ASP A 160 10.84 9.17 35.76
CA ASP A 160 10.96 8.41 37.01
C ASP A 160 9.58 7.95 37.49
N GLY A 161 9.58 6.92 38.35
CA GLY A 161 8.36 6.38 38.94
C GLY A 161 8.51 4.91 39.37
N PRO A 162 7.40 4.28 39.80
CA PRO A 162 7.40 2.89 40.27
C PRO A 162 7.92 1.91 39.23
N GLY A 163 8.64 0.88 39.70
CA GLY A 163 9.23 -0.16 38.86
C GLY A 163 10.49 0.26 38.08
N LEU A 164 10.83 1.56 38.04
CA LEU A 164 12.08 2.03 37.46
C LEU A 164 13.19 2.03 38.52
N ALA A 165 14.36 1.48 38.18
CA ALA A 165 15.48 1.38 39.11
C ALA A 165 16.08 2.75 39.48
N SER A 166 16.00 3.71 38.56
CA SER A 166 16.39 5.11 38.68
C SER A 166 15.64 5.95 37.64
N THR A 167 15.81 7.27 37.66
CA THR A 167 15.42 8.12 36.53
C THR A 167 16.06 7.58 35.25
N VAL A 168 15.23 7.35 34.24
CA VAL A 168 15.66 6.92 32.90
C VAL A 168 15.82 8.17 32.05
N GLU A 169 16.98 8.31 31.43
CA GLU A 169 17.28 9.40 30.49
C GLU A 169 17.34 8.86 29.06
N PHE A 170 16.76 9.62 28.13
CA PHE A 170 16.84 9.39 26.70
C PHE A 170 17.33 10.66 26.01
N VAL A 171 18.34 10.54 25.17
CA VAL A 171 18.89 11.65 24.37
C VAL A 171 19.02 11.19 22.93
N GLN A 172 18.49 11.97 22.00
CA GLN A 172 18.57 11.67 20.58
C GLN A 172 18.68 12.95 19.76
N ALA A 173 19.69 13.01 18.90
CA ALA A 173 19.75 14.00 17.83
C ALA A 173 18.72 13.68 16.75
N LEU A 174 18.15 14.71 16.14
CA LEU A 174 17.41 14.52 14.88
C LEU A 174 18.38 13.95 13.84
N ALA A 175 17.86 13.13 12.93
CA ALA A 175 18.68 12.57 11.86
C ALA A 175 19.10 13.68 10.90
N VAL A 176 20.25 13.48 10.25
CA VAL A 176 20.82 14.46 9.32
C VAL A 176 19.78 14.87 8.27
N GLY A 177 19.53 16.18 8.15
CA GLY A 177 18.57 16.75 7.21
C GLY A 177 17.11 16.79 7.69
N HIS A 178 16.75 16.12 8.79
CA HIS A 178 15.36 16.12 9.26
C HIS A 178 14.93 17.48 9.82
N LYS A 179 15.83 18.17 10.54
CA LYS A 179 15.53 19.54 11.03
C LYS A 179 15.17 20.49 9.89
N SER A 180 15.93 20.46 8.79
CA SER A 180 15.67 21.31 7.61
C SER A 180 14.40 20.99 6.85
N GLN A 181 13.83 19.78 7.05
CA GLN A 181 12.52 19.48 6.49
C GLN A 181 11.40 20.22 7.23
N GLY A 182 11.64 20.67 8.46
CA GLY A 182 10.71 21.47 9.25
C GLY A 182 9.59 20.67 9.90
N ALA A 183 8.82 21.36 10.73
CA ALA A 183 7.58 20.93 11.36
C ALA A 183 6.75 22.18 11.68
N ASN A 184 5.42 22.06 11.67
CA ASN A 184 4.50 23.13 12.06
C ASN A 184 3.64 22.66 13.22
N PHE A 185 3.97 23.04 14.44
CA PHE A 185 3.19 22.71 15.63
C PHE A 185 2.21 23.84 15.94
N ASP A 186 0.95 23.50 16.19
CA ASP A 186 -0.08 24.47 16.58
C ASP A 186 -0.82 24.06 17.86
N ARG A 187 -0.53 22.87 18.39
CA ARG A 187 -1.07 22.39 19.66
C ARG A 187 -0.06 21.62 20.50
N PHE A 188 -0.33 21.57 21.79
CA PHE A 188 0.24 20.59 22.72
C PHE A 188 -0.89 19.82 23.41
N GLY A 189 -0.81 18.49 23.48
CA GLY A 189 -1.83 17.70 24.16
C GLY A 189 -1.84 16.23 23.80
N ILE A 190 -3.01 15.62 23.98
CA ILE A 190 -3.26 14.19 23.79
C ILE A 190 -3.84 13.97 22.40
N ILE A 191 -3.28 13.00 21.67
CA ILE A 191 -3.83 12.50 20.42
C ILE A 191 -4.01 10.98 20.52
N ASN A 192 -5.09 10.47 19.92
CA ASN A 192 -5.24 9.04 19.79
C ASN A 192 -4.23 8.49 18.78
N LEU A 193 -3.72 7.30 19.04
CA LEU A 193 -2.81 6.64 18.13
C LEU A 193 -3.62 6.03 16.98
N GLN A 194 -3.46 6.55 15.75
CA GLN A 194 -4.32 6.21 14.60
C GLN A 194 -3.94 4.90 13.91
N ARG A 195 -4.08 3.82 14.67
CA ARG A 195 -3.98 2.43 14.22
C ARG A 195 -5.03 1.64 14.98
N PRO A 196 -5.61 0.58 14.42
CA PRO A 196 -6.57 -0.20 15.17
C PRO A 196 -5.90 -0.83 16.40
N GLY A 197 -6.68 -1.01 17.46
CA GLY A 197 -6.20 -1.52 18.73
C GLY A 197 -7.28 -1.42 19.79
N SER A 198 -6.87 -1.33 21.05
CA SER A 198 -7.80 -1.17 22.17
C SER A 198 -7.55 0.12 22.94
N TYR A 199 -8.31 0.29 24.01
CA TYR A 199 -8.24 1.45 24.86
C TYR A 199 -7.06 1.40 25.82
N LEU A 200 -6.65 2.58 26.28
CA LEU A 200 -6.06 2.74 27.60
C LEU A 200 -6.77 3.86 28.33
N ARG A 201 -6.67 3.85 29.65
CA ARG A 201 -7.00 5.01 30.47
C ARG A 201 -5.70 5.64 30.91
N VAL A 202 -5.56 6.93 30.63
CA VAL A 202 -4.40 7.73 31.04
C VAL A 202 -4.86 9.08 31.53
N PHE A 203 -4.15 9.60 32.52
CA PHE A 203 -4.41 10.92 33.06
C PHE A 203 -3.09 11.66 33.24
N PHE A 204 -3.08 12.95 32.91
CA PHE A 204 -1.94 13.85 32.99
C PHE A 204 -2.29 15.06 33.83
N ASP A 205 -1.31 15.53 34.58
CA ASP A 205 -1.49 16.62 35.53
C ASP A 205 -0.18 17.35 35.79
N ASP A 206 -0.28 18.49 36.47
CA ASP A 206 0.84 19.37 36.84
C ASP A 206 1.75 19.66 35.64
N LEU A 207 1.13 19.96 34.49
CA LEU A 207 1.84 20.15 33.24
C LEU A 207 2.51 21.52 33.19
N THR A 208 3.79 21.57 32.86
CA THR A 208 4.44 22.80 32.40
C THR A 208 4.67 22.67 30.91
N ILE A 209 4.19 23.62 30.10
CA ILE A 209 4.33 23.63 28.64
C ILE A 209 4.96 24.95 28.22
N ASN A 210 6.16 24.90 27.65
CA ASN A 210 6.94 26.05 27.23
C ASN A 210 7.04 27.15 28.31
N GLY A 211 7.17 26.72 29.57
CA GLY A 211 7.27 27.58 30.76
C GLY A 211 5.94 28.00 31.39
N GLU A 212 4.79 27.69 30.77
CA GLU A 212 3.45 27.95 31.33
C GLU A 212 2.98 26.74 32.14
N PHE A 213 2.56 26.96 33.40
CA PHE A 213 2.14 25.90 34.32
C PHE A 213 0.61 25.72 34.36
N PHE A 214 0.17 24.46 34.40
CA PHE A 214 -1.22 24.02 34.44
C PHE A 214 -1.40 22.96 35.54
N ASN A 215 -2.10 23.31 36.62
CA ASN A 215 -2.51 22.40 37.70
C ASN A 215 -3.91 21.78 37.50
N PHE A 216 -4.64 22.21 36.46
CA PHE A 216 -5.98 21.75 36.09
C PHE A 216 -7.04 21.76 37.20
N ASP A 217 -6.90 22.60 38.24
CA ASP A 217 -7.92 22.77 39.29
C ASP A 217 -9.27 23.28 38.76
N GLN A 218 -9.26 23.79 37.53
CA GLN A 218 -10.39 24.24 36.74
C GLN A 218 -10.21 23.79 35.29
N ASP A 219 -11.33 23.74 34.55
CA ASP A 219 -11.30 23.45 33.11
C ASP A 219 -10.45 24.51 32.40
N PRO A 220 -9.35 24.11 31.74
CA PRO A 220 -8.49 25.05 31.04
C PRO A 220 -9.11 25.51 29.70
N ASN A 221 -10.31 25.01 29.35
CA ASN A 221 -11.04 25.28 28.11
C ASN A 221 -10.19 24.99 26.86
N TRP A 222 -9.42 23.89 26.90
CA TRP A 222 -8.64 23.44 25.74
C TRP A 222 -9.55 22.90 24.63
N GLY A 223 -9.08 22.99 23.39
CA GLY A 223 -9.84 22.52 22.24
C GLY A 223 -9.69 21.01 22.04
N GLY A 224 -10.70 20.38 21.44
CA GLY A 224 -10.65 18.98 21.06
C GLY A 224 -11.52 18.66 19.85
N GLN A 225 -11.22 17.55 19.20
CA GLN A 225 -12.01 16.96 18.12
C GLN A 225 -12.09 15.46 18.35
N GLY A 226 -13.28 14.86 18.22
CA GLY A 226 -13.46 13.41 18.33
C GLY A 226 -13.09 12.80 19.69
N ASN A 227 -12.84 13.62 20.71
CA ASN A 227 -12.34 13.19 22.02
C ASN A 227 -13.44 12.86 23.04
N ALA A 228 -14.71 13.05 22.65
CA ALA A 228 -15.91 12.72 23.41
C ALA A 228 -16.96 12.09 22.48
N ILE A 229 -16.66 10.90 21.93
CA ILE A 229 -17.50 10.19 20.96
C ILE A 229 -17.50 8.68 21.21
N THR A 230 -18.63 8.05 20.91
CA THR A 230 -18.78 6.59 20.81
C THR A 230 -19.33 6.24 19.44
N TYR A 231 -18.71 5.29 18.75
CA TYR A 231 -19.13 4.85 17.42
C TYR A 231 -18.79 3.36 17.18
N GLN A 232 -19.38 2.78 16.13
CA GLN A 232 -19.04 1.43 15.67
C GLN A 232 -17.92 1.53 14.63
N ASP A 233 -16.79 0.87 14.88
CA ASP A 233 -15.62 0.87 14.00
C ASP A 233 -15.49 -0.48 13.29
N THR A 234 -15.32 -0.40 11.97
CA THR A 234 -15.07 -1.55 11.09
C THR A 234 -13.67 -1.54 10.50
N ASN A 235 -12.84 -0.58 10.88
CA ASN A 235 -11.45 -0.45 10.44
C ASN A 235 -10.55 -1.25 11.39
N LEU A 236 -10.56 -2.57 11.25
CA LEU A 236 -9.81 -3.50 12.11
C LEU A 236 -8.50 -3.93 11.44
N PRO A 237 -7.50 -4.44 12.20
CA PRO A 237 -6.29 -5.00 11.61
C PRO A 237 -6.61 -6.11 10.60
N GLY A 238 -5.92 -6.11 9.46
CA GLY A 238 -6.05 -7.13 8.41
C GLY A 238 -7.26 -6.94 7.48
N VAL A 239 -8.20 -6.07 7.81
CA VAL A 239 -9.45 -5.94 7.04
C VAL A 239 -9.24 -5.09 5.79
N ASN A 240 -9.22 -5.74 4.64
CA ASN A 240 -9.20 -5.10 3.34
C ASN A 240 -10.55 -4.44 3.01
N ARG A 241 -10.49 -3.20 2.51
CA ARG A 241 -11.63 -2.40 2.04
C ARG A 241 -11.21 -1.58 0.85
N PHE A 242 -11.09 -2.22 -0.30
CA PHE A 242 -10.73 -1.58 -1.55
C PHE A 242 -11.49 -2.15 -2.75
N GLY A 243 -11.44 -1.43 -3.87
CA GLY A 243 -12.15 -1.75 -5.10
C GLY A 243 -12.79 -0.49 -5.67
N TYR A 244 -13.89 -0.64 -6.40
CA TYR A 244 -14.66 0.53 -6.82
C TYR A 244 -15.31 1.24 -5.64
N SER A 245 -15.27 2.56 -5.64
CA SER A 245 -16.00 3.40 -4.69
C SER A 245 -16.46 4.71 -5.35
N GLU A 246 -17.63 5.20 -4.94
CA GLU A 246 -18.17 6.50 -5.39
C GLU A 246 -17.57 7.67 -4.60
N THR A 247 -16.24 7.79 -4.63
CA THR A 247 -15.46 8.87 -4.03
C THR A 247 -14.63 9.59 -5.10
N GLN A 248 -13.93 10.67 -4.73
CA GLN A 248 -13.13 11.51 -5.63
C GLN A 248 -11.79 11.89 -5.01
N TYR A 249 -11.17 10.99 -4.24
CA TYR A 249 -9.89 11.25 -3.59
C TYR A 249 -8.77 11.47 -4.63
N ALA A 250 -8.71 10.68 -5.69
CA ALA A 250 -7.72 10.80 -6.75
C ALA A 250 -7.97 11.99 -7.70
N GLY A 251 -9.11 12.67 -7.58
CA GLY A 251 -9.41 13.90 -8.33
C GLY A 251 -9.65 13.71 -9.83
N GLY A 252 -10.14 12.54 -10.26
CA GLY A 252 -10.53 12.29 -11.65
C GLY A 252 -11.79 13.01 -12.09
N GLY A 253 -12.09 12.90 -13.39
CA GLY A 253 -13.24 13.57 -13.99
C GLY A 253 -14.59 12.96 -13.60
N GLY A 254 -14.60 11.70 -13.16
CA GLY A 254 -15.77 10.91 -12.79
C GLY A 254 -16.20 11.05 -11.33
N SER A 255 -17.24 10.29 -10.95
CA SER A 255 -17.76 10.23 -9.57
C SER A 255 -17.30 9.00 -8.79
N GLY A 256 -16.42 8.17 -9.36
CA GLY A 256 -15.92 6.99 -8.69
C GLY A 256 -14.54 6.59 -9.17
N GLU A 257 -13.85 5.85 -8.33
CA GLU A 257 -12.42 5.56 -8.43
C GLU A 257 -12.14 4.14 -7.92
N MET A 258 -11.03 3.56 -8.36
CA MET A 258 -10.50 2.32 -7.82
C MET A 258 -9.58 2.62 -6.64
N GLY A 259 -9.78 1.96 -5.51
CA GLY A 259 -8.84 2.08 -4.40
C GLY A 259 -9.49 1.79 -3.07
N GLY A 260 -8.85 2.28 -2.02
CA GLY A 260 -9.29 2.08 -0.64
C GLY A 260 -8.16 1.58 0.23
N ARG A 261 -8.50 0.97 1.36
CA ARG A 261 -7.54 0.46 2.33
C ARG A 261 -7.13 -0.97 2.01
N LEU A 262 -5.84 -1.17 1.86
CA LEU A 262 -5.21 -2.47 1.68
C LEU A 262 -4.32 -2.77 2.89
N TRP A 263 -4.38 -4.01 3.37
CA TRP A 263 -3.41 -4.54 4.33
C TRP A 263 -2.42 -5.43 3.61
N ARG A 264 -1.16 -5.43 4.05
CA ARG A 264 -0.28 -6.51 3.68
C ARG A 264 -0.76 -7.81 4.31
N THR A 265 -0.61 -8.90 3.57
CA THR A 265 -1.00 -10.25 4.00
C THR A 265 0.21 -11.00 4.53
N GLU A 266 0.00 -11.90 5.49
CA GLU A 266 1.08 -12.77 5.98
C GLU A 266 1.43 -13.83 4.92
N GLU A 267 2.72 -13.99 4.62
CA GLU A 267 3.24 -14.90 3.57
C GLU A 267 2.78 -16.36 3.75
N ASN A 268 2.54 -16.78 4.99
CA ASN A 268 2.07 -18.12 5.30
C ASN A 268 0.54 -18.28 5.26
N ASN A 269 -0.20 -17.22 4.91
CA ASN A 269 -1.64 -17.26 4.71
C ASN A 269 -2.07 -16.63 3.37
N PRO A 270 -1.67 -17.22 2.23
CA PRO A 270 -1.99 -16.68 0.90
C PRO A 270 -3.49 -16.65 0.61
N ALA A 271 -4.31 -17.38 1.37
CA ALA A 271 -5.77 -17.33 1.28
C ALA A 271 -6.36 -15.96 1.66
N ASP A 272 -5.60 -15.15 2.42
CA ASP A 272 -5.97 -13.79 2.82
C ASP A 272 -5.48 -12.74 1.81
N ALA A 273 -4.82 -13.15 0.72
CA ALA A 273 -4.40 -12.23 -0.32
C ALA A 273 -5.64 -11.62 -1.00
N ALA A 274 -5.65 -10.31 -1.16
CA ALA A 274 -6.75 -9.60 -1.77
C ALA A 274 -6.34 -8.97 -3.09
N ALA A 275 -7.27 -8.90 -4.03
CA ALA A 275 -7.09 -8.26 -5.32
C ALA A 275 -8.39 -7.59 -5.79
N TYR A 276 -8.24 -6.60 -6.66
CA TYR A 276 -9.31 -5.99 -7.41
C TYR A 276 -8.78 -5.57 -8.77
N GLY A 277 -9.30 -6.13 -9.85
CA GLY A 277 -8.77 -5.87 -11.18
C GLY A 277 -9.65 -6.38 -12.31
N ASP A 278 -9.38 -5.83 -13.50
CA ASP A 278 -10.01 -6.25 -14.75
C ASP A 278 -9.53 -7.66 -15.12
N ASP A 279 -10.47 -8.55 -15.39
CA ASP A 279 -10.23 -9.91 -15.87
C ASP A 279 -10.39 -10.10 -17.38
N ASP A 280 -10.75 -9.03 -18.10
CA ASP A 280 -10.92 -9.01 -19.55
C ASP A 280 -9.80 -8.26 -20.26
N ILE A 281 -8.55 -8.53 -19.87
CA ILE A 281 -7.37 -7.91 -20.51
C ILE A 281 -6.80 -8.71 -21.68
N GLY A 282 -7.35 -9.90 -21.96
CA GLY A 282 -6.78 -10.89 -22.87
C GLY A 282 -5.49 -11.54 -22.34
N LEU A 283 -4.71 -12.16 -23.23
CA LEU A 283 -3.44 -12.81 -22.89
C LEU A 283 -2.26 -11.91 -23.24
N LEU A 284 -1.78 -11.14 -22.26
CA LEU A 284 -0.60 -10.27 -22.41
C LEU A 284 0.65 -10.92 -21.82
N SER A 285 1.82 -10.49 -22.29
CA SER A 285 3.13 -11.01 -21.87
C SER A 285 4.23 -9.95 -21.95
N LEU A 286 5.47 -10.33 -21.62
CA LEU A 286 6.66 -9.49 -21.83
C LEU A 286 7.00 -9.23 -23.31
N GLU A 287 6.30 -9.85 -24.26
CA GLU A 287 6.46 -9.56 -25.69
C GLU A 287 5.59 -8.38 -26.15
N ASN A 288 4.59 -8.00 -25.34
CA ASN A 288 3.67 -6.92 -25.68
C ASN A 288 4.21 -5.58 -25.15
N PRO A 289 4.12 -4.49 -25.93
CA PRO A 289 4.23 -3.15 -25.34
C PRO A 289 3.03 -2.92 -24.41
N LEU A 290 3.31 -2.44 -23.20
CA LEU A 290 2.28 -2.19 -22.19
C LEU A 290 2.31 -0.72 -21.77
N PHE A 291 1.14 -0.14 -21.58
CA PHE A 291 0.98 1.24 -21.13
C PHE A 291 -0.20 1.34 -20.18
N ALA A 292 -0.02 2.08 -19.08
CA ALA A 292 -1.10 2.46 -18.20
C ALA A 292 -0.87 3.88 -17.65
N SER A 293 -1.93 4.65 -17.45
CA SER A 293 -1.86 5.96 -16.83
C SER A 293 -3.15 6.33 -16.13
N GLY A 294 -3.11 7.39 -15.33
CA GLY A 294 -4.30 7.97 -14.74
C GLY A 294 -3.93 8.98 -13.67
N LYS A 295 -4.86 9.18 -12.75
CA LYS A 295 -4.65 9.95 -11.52
C LYS A 295 -4.51 9.02 -10.33
N MET A 296 -3.79 9.46 -9.32
CA MET A 296 -3.73 8.76 -8.05
C MET A 296 -3.64 9.70 -6.86
N THR A 297 -4.04 9.21 -5.69
CA THR A 297 -3.65 9.83 -4.42
C THR A 297 -3.39 8.78 -3.36
N MET A 298 -2.68 9.18 -2.31
CA MET A 298 -2.51 8.40 -1.10
C MET A 298 -3.10 9.19 0.07
N THR A 299 -4.00 8.56 0.82
CA THR A 299 -4.72 9.19 1.94
C THR A 299 -4.24 8.68 3.30
N GLU A 300 -3.72 7.45 3.35
CA GLU A 300 -3.13 6.84 4.55
C GLU A 300 -1.88 6.06 4.14
N GLY A 301 -0.79 6.18 4.90
CA GLY A 301 0.46 5.49 4.61
C GLY A 301 1.19 5.06 5.87
N ALA A 302 0.84 3.89 6.41
CA ALA A 302 1.57 3.37 7.57
C ALA A 302 3.00 2.93 7.18
N PRO A 303 3.97 2.97 8.11
CA PRO A 303 5.27 2.33 7.90
C PRO A 303 5.11 0.86 7.56
N ASP A 304 5.96 0.34 6.67
CA ASP A 304 5.91 -1.06 6.22
C ASP A 304 4.53 -1.46 5.65
N SER A 305 3.82 -0.51 5.03
CA SER A 305 2.65 -0.79 4.22
C SER A 305 3.02 -0.86 2.74
N ALA A 306 2.17 -1.51 1.94
CA ALA A 306 2.36 -1.54 0.50
C ALA A 306 1.03 -1.68 -0.25
N ALA A 307 1.02 -1.19 -1.48
CA ALA A 307 0.04 -1.56 -2.50
C ALA A 307 0.78 -1.91 -3.79
N VAL A 308 0.20 -2.79 -4.61
CA VAL A 308 0.77 -3.19 -5.90
C VAL A 308 -0.26 -2.90 -6.99
N LEU A 309 0.18 -2.26 -8.08
CA LEU A 309 -0.64 -1.94 -9.25
C LEU A 309 0.08 -2.39 -10.52
N GLY A 310 -0.61 -3.08 -11.43
CA GLY A 310 -0.08 -3.38 -12.75
C GLY A 310 -0.76 -4.57 -13.43
N TRP A 311 -0.08 -5.13 -14.44
CA TRP A 311 -0.47 -6.38 -15.07
C TRP A 311 0.08 -7.55 -14.25
N TYR A 312 -0.78 -8.49 -13.90
CA TYR A 312 -0.41 -9.65 -13.09
C TYR A 312 -1.10 -10.92 -13.57
N ASN A 313 -0.58 -12.06 -13.11
CA ASN A 313 -1.27 -13.33 -13.20
C ASN A 313 -2.06 -13.61 -11.92
N SER A 314 -3.32 -13.98 -12.04
CA SER A 314 -4.22 -14.34 -10.94
C SER A 314 -3.65 -15.44 -10.02
N SER A 315 -2.84 -16.36 -10.57
CA SER A 315 -2.17 -17.46 -9.86
C SER A 315 -0.77 -17.13 -9.33
N GLY A 316 -0.19 -16.00 -9.73
CA GLY A 316 1.19 -15.59 -9.43
C GLY A 316 1.35 -14.52 -8.35
N ARG A 317 0.27 -14.19 -7.62
CA ARG A 317 0.28 -13.24 -6.49
C ARG A 317 1.15 -13.77 -5.35
N GLY A 318 1.79 -12.88 -4.62
CA GLY A 318 2.79 -13.22 -3.61
C GLY A 318 3.86 -12.15 -3.40
N TRP A 319 4.85 -12.47 -2.58
CA TRP A 319 6.08 -11.69 -2.50
C TRP A 319 7.32 -12.60 -2.54
N PRO A 320 8.27 -12.37 -3.46
CA PRO A 320 8.18 -11.45 -4.60
C PRO A 320 7.15 -11.93 -5.65
N PRO A 321 6.38 -11.03 -6.30
CA PRO A 321 5.32 -11.43 -7.22
C PRO A 321 5.92 -12.04 -8.50
N LYS A 322 5.33 -13.16 -8.95
CA LYS A 322 5.65 -13.80 -10.23
C LYS A 322 4.68 -13.30 -11.29
N ASN A 323 5.07 -13.39 -12.56
CA ASN A 323 4.25 -12.96 -13.68
C ASN A 323 3.63 -11.57 -13.43
N PHE A 324 4.47 -10.60 -13.11
CA PHE A 324 4.02 -9.25 -12.75
C PHE A 324 4.86 -8.19 -13.47
N LEU A 325 4.19 -7.13 -13.92
CA LEU A 325 4.82 -5.90 -14.40
C LEU A 325 3.99 -4.71 -13.94
N GLY A 326 4.62 -3.78 -13.23
CA GLY A 326 3.94 -2.58 -12.78
C GLY A 326 4.72 -1.82 -11.74
N VAL A 327 4.00 -1.33 -10.73
CA VAL A 327 4.55 -0.55 -9.63
C VAL A 327 4.24 -1.18 -8.28
N VAL A 328 5.20 -1.04 -7.37
CA VAL A 328 5.03 -1.32 -5.95
C VAL A 328 5.08 0.01 -5.22
N ILE A 329 4.02 0.33 -4.47
CA ILE A 329 3.92 1.55 -3.66
C ILE A 329 4.37 1.21 -2.24
N GLU A 330 5.66 1.40 -1.97
CA GLU A 330 6.33 0.93 -0.74
C GLU A 330 7.65 1.68 -0.54
N GLY A 331 8.16 1.74 0.69
CA GLY A 331 9.52 2.17 0.90
C GLY A 331 9.95 2.17 2.36
N PRO A 332 11.24 2.46 2.62
CA PRO A 332 11.76 2.49 3.98
C PRO A 332 11.10 3.61 4.79
N SER A 333 10.90 3.38 6.09
CA SER A 333 10.36 4.37 7.03
C SER A 333 11.02 5.76 6.97
N ARG A 334 12.30 5.83 6.55
CA ARG A 334 13.09 7.06 6.41
C ARG A 334 12.92 7.78 5.07
N VAL A 335 11.99 7.36 4.23
CA VAL A 335 11.62 8.06 2.99
C VAL A 335 10.10 8.15 2.88
N GLY A 336 9.39 7.06 3.17
CA GLY A 336 7.95 6.93 2.93
C GLY A 336 7.70 5.92 1.82
N HIS A 337 6.84 6.26 0.87
CA HIS A 337 6.38 5.35 -0.17
C HIS A 337 6.92 5.77 -1.53
N TYR A 338 7.70 4.90 -2.16
CA TYR A 338 8.08 5.06 -3.55
C TYR A 338 6.98 4.55 -4.46
N PHE A 339 6.72 5.26 -5.55
CA PHE A 339 6.05 4.74 -6.74
C PHE A 339 7.11 4.10 -7.64
N ARG A 340 7.56 2.88 -7.29
CA ARG A 340 8.75 2.27 -7.94
C ARG A 340 8.37 1.15 -8.91
N PRO A 341 9.05 1.06 -10.07
CA PRO A 341 8.81 -0.02 -11.03
C PRO A 341 9.29 -1.37 -10.48
N TYR A 342 8.60 -2.44 -10.87
CA TYR A 342 8.93 -3.81 -10.53
C TYR A 342 8.52 -4.75 -11.66
N TYR A 343 9.29 -5.82 -11.87
CA TYR A 343 8.82 -6.97 -12.65
C TYR A 343 9.22 -8.31 -12.01
N GLY A 344 8.39 -9.33 -12.21
CA GLY A 344 8.68 -10.73 -11.92
C GLY A 344 8.34 -11.60 -13.11
N THR A 345 9.23 -12.55 -13.44
CA THR A 345 9.00 -13.49 -14.55
C THR A 345 8.17 -14.69 -14.09
N SER A 346 7.96 -15.66 -14.98
CA SER A 346 7.34 -16.95 -14.67
C SER A 346 8.20 -17.82 -13.73
N GLN A 347 9.51 -17.53 -13.62
CA GLN A 347 10.43 -18.26 -12.75
C GLN A 347 10.55 -17.63 -11.36
N GLU A 348 10.46 -18.46 -10.33
CA GLU A 348 10.60 -18.04 -8.95
C GLU A 348 11.94 -17.37 -8.63
N GLY A 349 11.85 -16.26 -7.89
CA GLY A 349 13.02 -15.45 -7.51
C GLY A 349 13.66 -14.67 -8.67
N VAL A 350 13.17 -14.83 -9.91
CA VAL A 350 13.68 -14.11 -11.06
C VAL A 350 12.84 -12.85 -11.29
N SER A 351 13.27 -11.80 -10.61
CA SER A 351 12.58 -10.51 -10.55
C SER A 351 13.59 -9.39 -10.38
N LYS A 352 13.14 -8.14 -10.50
CA LYS A 352 13.94 -6.96 -10.17
C LYS A 352 13.04 -5.80 -9.81
N ASP A 353 13.53 -4.95 -8.92
CA ASP A 353 12.89 -3.70 -8.59
C ASP A 353 13.74 -2.47 -8.96
N GLY A 354 13.12 -1.30 -8.94
CA GLY A 354 13.79 -0.03 -9.18
C GLY A 354 14.69 0.46 -8.04
N GLU A 355 14.75 -0.23 -6.88
CA GLU A 355 15.33 0.19 -5.58
C GLU A 355 14.72 1.46 -4.94
N ASN A 356 14.35 2.44 -5.78
CA ASN A 356 13.69 3.69 -5.46
C ASN A 356 12.78 4.12 -6.62
N GLY A 357 12.06 5.22 -6.44
CA GLY A 357 11.25 5.86 -7.47
C GLY A 357 10.80 7.25 -7.01
N PRO A 358 9.90 7.89 -7.75
CA PRO A 358 9.17 9.04 -7.25
C PRO A 358 8.53 8.77 -5.88
N VAL A 359 8.40 9.79 -5.04
CA VAL A 359 7.84 9.64 -3.70
C VAL A 359 6.39 10.11 -3.66
N VAL A 360 5.47 9.22 -3.31
CA VAL A 360 4.09 9.56 -3.00
C VAL A 360 3.91 9.72 -1.49
N ARG A 361 3.10 10.71 -1.09
CA ARG A 361 2.87 11.07 0.31
C ARG A 361 1.41 10.85 0.68
N PRO A 362 1.12 10.44 1.93
CA PRO A 362 -0.26 10.32 2.42
C PRO A 362 -0.82 11.71 2.80
N ASP A 363 -0.87 12.63 1.85
CA ASP A 363 -1.33 14.02 2.02
C ASP A 363 -2.63 14.31 1.26
N SER A 364 -3.22 13.29 0.63
CA SER A 364 -4.44 13.40 -0.18
C SER A 364 -4.31 14.37 -1.36
N ILE A 365 -3.08 14.66 -1.81
CA ILE A 365 -2.84 15.44 -3.03
C ILE A 365 -2.96 14.49 -4.24
N PRO A 366 -3.76 14.85 -5.25
CA PRO A 366 -3.79 14.13 -6.52
C PRO A 366 -2.50 14.27 -7.32
N HIS A 367 -2.07 13.19 -7.94
CA HIS A 367 -0.91 13.09 -8.82
C HIS A 367 -1.29 12.48 -10.16
N ASP A 368 -0.63 12.91 -11.23
CA ASP A 368 -0.70 12.22 -12.52
C ASP A 368 0.36 11.11 -12.55
N TRP A 369 0.03 9.93 -13.06
CA TRP A 369 0.97 8.80 -13.12
C TRP A 369 0.94 8.07 -14.45
N SER A 370 2.04 7.40 -14.78
CA SER A 370 2.07 6.46 -15.89
C SER A 370 3.06 5.31 -15.67
N ILE A 371 2.81 4.21 -16.37
CA ILE A 371 3.67 3.04 -16.51
C ILE A 371 3.77 2.75 -18.02
N SER A 372 4.98 2.64 -18.56
CA SER A 372 5.21 2.21 -19.93
C SER A 372 6.25 1.11 -19.96
N TYR A 373 5.98 0.04 -20.71
CA TYR A 373 6.91 -1.04 -20.98
C TYR A 373 7.19 -1.14 -22.47
N ASP A 374 8.47 -1.04 -22.82
CA ASP A 374 8.97 -1.25 -24.17
C ASP A 374 9.73 -2.58 -24.24
N PRO A 375 9.19 -3.62 -24.92
CA PRO A 375 9.85 -4.92 -25.07
C PRO A 375 11.13 -4.85 -25.92
N ALA A 376 11.25 -3.86 -26.82
CA ALA A 376 12.45 -3.62 -27.63
C ALA A 376 13.51 -2.77 -26.88
N GLY A 377 13.12 -2.15 -25.77
CA GLY A 377 13.99 -1.36 -24.90
C GLY A 377 15.14 -2.19 -24.32
N ASN A 378 16.17 -1.50 -23.80
CA ASN A 378 17.37 -2.14 -23.24
C ASN A 378 18.04 -3.18 -24.18
N GLY A 379 18.07 -2.88 -25.48
CA GLY A 379 18.63 -3.78 -26.50
C GLY A 379 17.83 -5.07 -26.70
N GLY A 380 16.49 -4.98 -26.64
CA GLY A 380 15.58 -6.12 -26.78
C GLY A 380 15.34 -6.92 -25.49
N ASN A 381 15.92 -6.52 -24.36
CA ASN A 381 15.68 -7.18 -23.07
C ASN A 381 14.43 -6.65 -22.36
N GLY A 382 13.87 -5.53 -22.81
CA GLY A 382 12.72 -4.87 -22.19
C GLY A 382 13.10 -3.76 -21.21
N GLN A 383 12.27 -2.72 -21.15
CA GLN A 383 12.47 -1.57 -20.28
C GLN A 383 11.14 -1.02 -19.76
N ILE A 384 11.07 -0.80 -18.45
CA ILE A 384 9.93 -0.17 -17.78
C ILE A 384 10.30 1.28 -17.46
N ASN A 385 9.40 2.21 -17.74
CA ASN A 385 9.47 3.59 -17.25
C ASN A 385 8.19 3.89 -16.47
N VAL A 386 8.32 4.54 -15.33
CA VAL A 386 7.19 5.01 -14.53
C VAL A 386 7.33 6.49 -14.24
N THR A 387 6.22 7.20 -14.17
CA THR A 387 6.16 8.62 -13.81
C THR A 387 5.17 8.85 -12.68
N LEU A 388 5.48 9.84 -11.85
CA LEU A 388 4.57 10.46 -10.89
C LEU A 388 4.82 11.96 -10.98
N ASP A 389 3.84 12.70 -11.49
CA ASP A 389 3.98 14.08 -11.95
C ASP A 389 5.20 14.25 -12.89
N ASP A 390 6.11 15.16 -12.54
CA ASP A 390 7.32 15.45 -13.31
C ASP A 390 8.50 14.49 -13.00
N GLU A 391 8.35 13.63 -11.99
CA GLU A 391 9.38 12.66 -11.60
C GLU A 391 9.25 11.36 -12.39
N ASN A 392 10.38 10.75 -12.74
CA ASN A 392 10.39 9.48 -13.47
C ASN A 392 11.46 8.51 -12.94
N LYS A 393 11.20 7.22 -13.14
CA LYS A 393 12.15 6.15 -12.86
C LYS A 393 12.12 5.11 -13.97
N GLN A 394 13.31 4.70 -14.40
CA GLN A 394 13.48 3.63 -15.38
C GLN A 394 14.00 2.36 -14.69
N LEU A 395 13.51 1.21 -15.14
CA LEU A 395 13.98 -0.11 -14.76
C LEU A 395 14.22 -0.94 -16.02
N GLN A 396 15.49 -1.28 -16.24
CA GLN A 396 15.90 -2.19 -17.29
C GLN A 396 15.79 -3.64 -16.79
N LEU A 397 15.12 -4.49 -17.57
CA LEU A 397 15.11 -5.92 -17.33
C LEU A 397 16.54 -6.48 -17.46
N SER A 398 16.90 -7.39 -16.57
CA SER A 398 18.19 -8.08 -16.64
C SER A 398 18.27 -8.96 -17.90
N PRO A 399 19.48 -9.13 -18.49
CA PRO A 399 19.64 -9.95 -19.69
C PRO A 399 19.06 -11.37 -19.52
N GLY A 400 18.29 -11.82 -20.52
CA GLY A 400 17.64 -13.14 -20.54
C GLY A 400 16.38 -13.26 -19.67
N HIS A 401 16.01 -12.25 -18.86
CA HIS A 401 14.77 -12.33 -18.06
C HIS A 401 13.51 -12.24 -18.94
N LYS A 402 13.56 -11.50 -20.04
CA LYS A 402 12.44 -11.43 -21.00
C LYS A 402 12.15 -12.80 -21.63
N ASP A 403 13.20 -13.53 -22.00
CA ASP A 403 13.11 -14.87 -22.60
C ASP A 403 12.52 -15.92 -21.66
N ILE A 404 12.56 -15.70 -20.33
CA ILE A 404 11.87 -16.55 -19.35
C ILE A 404 10.35 -16.37 -19.43
N GLY A 405 9.90 -15.22 -19.91
CA GLY A 405 8.49 -14.88 -20.09
C GLY A 405 7.76 -14.51 -18.80
N ALA A 406 6.58 -13.94 -19.00
CA ALA A 406 5.54 -13.77 -18.00
C ALA A 406 4.19 -13.77 -18.73
N GLU A 407 3.14 -14.28 -18.09
CA GLU A 407 1.78 -14.27 -18.62
C GLU A 407 0.89 -13.44 -17.70
N PHE A 408 0.17 -12.47 -18.24
CA PHE A 408 -0.75 -11.61 -17.49
C PHE A 408 -2.19 -11.88 -17.92
N ASP A 409 -3.07 -12.05 -16.93
CA ASP A 409 -4.50 -12.26 -17.12
C ASP A 409 -5.35 -11.22 -16.36
N ARG A 410 -4.72 -10.30 -15.64
CA ARG A 410 -5.37 -9.20 -14.92
C ARG A 410 -4.63 -7.88 -15.05
N PHE A 411 -5.36 -6.78 -14.96
CA PHE A 411 -4.81 -5.46 -14.62
C PHE A 411 -5.52 -4.90 -13.39
N GLY A 412 -4.78 -4.46 -12.36
CA GLY A 412 -5.40 -3.87 -11.18
C GLY A 412 -4.54 -3.86 -9.94
N LEU A 413 -5.20 -3.78 -8.78
CA LEU A 413 -4.59 -3.72 -7.45
C LEU A 413 -4.56 -5.07 -6.76
N PHE A 414 -3.48 -5.35 -6.05
CA PHE A 414 -3.46 -6.46 -5.08
C PHE A 414 -2.57 -6.17 -3.86
N THR A 415 -2.79 -6.94 -2.79
CA THR A 415 -2.05 -6.85 -1.54
C THR A 415 -0.70 -7.54 -1.64
N LEU A 416 0.33 -6.93 -1.07
CA LEU A 416 1.65 -7.55 -0.97
C LEU A 416 1.66 -8.58 0.18
N GLU A 417 2.07 -9.82 -0.11
CA GLU A 417 2.08 -10.96 0.84
C GLU A 417 3.37 -11.01 1.68
N PHE A 418 3.60 -9.97 2.47
CA PHE A 418 4.69 -9.90 3.43
C PHE A 418 4.23 -9.05 4.62
N SER A 419 4.38 -9.53 5.86
CA SER A 419 3.86 -8.84 7.06
C SER A 419 4.06 -7.32 7.05
N GLY A 420 3.08 -6.58 7.53
CA GLY A 420 3.16 -5.12 7.52
C GLY A 420 1.87 -4.43 7.95
N ALA A 421 1.74 -3.17 7.55
CA ALA A 421 0.63 -2.32 7.93
C ALA A 421 -0.23 -1.92 6.72
N GLN A 422 -1.28 -1.13 6.99
CA GLN A 422 -2.22 -0.67 5.98
C GLN A 422 -1.73 0.55 5.19
N THR A 423 -2.14 0.62 3.92
CA THR A 423 -2.07 1.83 3.10
C THR A 423 -3.45 2.09 2.50
N SER A 424 -3.76 3.36 2.22
CA SER A 424 -4.96 3.74 1.48
C SER A 424 -4.56 4.55 0.25
N VAL A 425 -4.75 3.96 -0.92
CA VAL A 425 -4.44 4.54 -2.23
C VAL A 425 -5.67 4.50 -3.13
N PHE A 426 -5.81 5.51 -3.96
CA PHE A 426 -6.92 5.64 -4.93
C PHE A 426 -6.38 6.01 -6.29
N PHE A 427 -7.04 5.51 -7.33
CA PHE A 427 -6.71 5.64 -8.74
C PHE A 427 -7.97 5.94 -9.54
N ASP A 428 -7.89 6.90 -10.44
CA ASP A 428 -9.01 7.31 -11.29
C ASP A 428 -8.51 7.70 -12.69
N ASP A 429 -9.44 7.89 -13.64
CA ASP A 429 -9.16 8.16 -15.05
C ASP A 429 -8.14 7.17 -15.63
N ILE A 430 -8.28 5.88 -15.28
CA ILE A 430 -7.32 4.84 -15.61
C ILE A 430 -7.48 4.43 -17.08
N GLU A 431 -6.38 4.52 -17.82
CA GLU A 431 -6.21 3.95 -19.15
C GLU A 431 -5.14 2.87 -19.06
N TYR A 432 -5.35 1.71 -19.69
CA TYR A 432 -4.36 0.62 -19.70
C TYR A 432 -4.49 -0.25 -20.95
N THR A 433 -3.40 -0.95 -21.28
CA THR A 433 -3.34 -1.92 -22.36
C THR A 433 -4.15 -3.18 -22.04
N VAL A 434 -5.03 -3.53 -22.97
CA VAL A 434 -5.71 -4.83 -23.11
C VAL A 434 -5.35 -5.43 -24.47
N GLU A 435 -5.51 -6.74 -24.64
CA GLU A 435 -5.44 -7.38 -25.96
C GLU A 435 -6.50 -6.77 -26.88
N GLY A 436 -6.10 -6.38 -28.09
CA GLY A 436 -7.04 -5.80 -29.06
C GLY A 436 -8.14 -6.81 -29.41
N PRO A 437 -9.32 -6.34 -29.86
CA PRO A 437 -10.37 -7.25 -30.30
C PRO A 437 -9.82 -8.17 -31.37
N ILE A 438 -9.96 -9.49 -31.17
CA ILE A 438 -9.78 -10.47 -32.24
C ILE A 438 -10.86 -10.14 -33.25
N GLU A 439 -10.52 -9.50 -34.38
CA GLU A 439 -11.50 -9.37 -35.46
C GLU A 439 -11.89 -10.79 -35.88
N GLU A 440 -13.19 -11.12 -35.74
CA GLU A 440 -13.72 -12.42 -36.13
C GLU A 440 -13.25 -12.74 -37.56
N THR A 441 -12.38 -13.75 -37.68
CA THR A 441 -11.99 -14.25 -38.99
C THR A 441 -13.19 -15.01 -39.56
N THR A 442 -14.03 -14.34 -40.35
CA THR A 442 -15.14 -15.02 -41.03
C THR A 442 -14.61 -15.96 -42.10
N PHE A 443 -14.82 -17.27 -41.92
CA PHE A 443 -14.49 -18.29 -42.90
C PHE A 443 -15.62 -18.43 -43.93
N THR A 444 -15.39 -18.01 -45.18
CA THR A 444 -16.29 -18.33 -46.30
C THR A 444 -15.74 -19.46 -47.15
N ALA A 445 -16.35 -20.64 -47.04
CA ALA A 445 -16.16 -21.72 -48.00
C ALA A 445 -17.04 -21.48 -49.24
N THR A 446 -16.44 -21.34 -50.42
CA THR A 446 -17.19 -21.26 -51.69
C THR A 446 -17.23 -22.65 -52.34
N PRO A 447 -18.40 -23.27 -52.55
CA PRO A 447 -18.46 -24.57 -53.20
C PRO A 447 -18.13 -24.44 -54.69
N THR A 448 -17.13 -25.18 -55.17
CA THR A 448 -16.86 -25.34 -56.61
C THR A 448 -17.69 -26.50 -57.17
N SER A 449 -18.19 -26.32 -58.40
CA SER A 449 -19.23 -27.15 -59.03
C SER A 449 -18.77 -28.55 -59.49
N THR A 450 -17.71 -29.11 -58.92
CA THR A 450 -17.13 -30.38 -59.35
C THR A 450 -16.66 -31.21 -58.16
N GLY A 451 -17.59 -31.58 -57.26
CA GLY A 451 -17.52 -32.79 -56.42
C GLY A 451 -16.32 -33.02 -55.48
N THR A 452 -15.34 -32.11 -55.44
CA THR A 452 -14.15 -32.19 -54.60
C THR A 452 -14.04 -30.88 -53.84
N LEU A 453 -14.22 -30.95 -52.52
CA LEU A 453 -14.06 -29.80 -51.64
C LEU A 453 -12.56 -29.54 -51.45
N THR A 454 -12.01 -28.58 -52.18
CA THR A 454 -10.72 -27.97 -51.81
C THR A 454 -11.04 -26.64 -51.16
N PRO A 455 -11.04 -26.54 -49.82
CA PRO A 455 -11.26 -25.24 -49.16
C PRO A 455 -10.11 -24.31 -49.57
N THR A 456 -10.46 -23.17 -50.16
CA THR A 456 -9.51 -22.08 -50.36
C THR A 456 -9.57 -21.19 -49.12
N PHE A 457 -8.48 -21.10 -48.38
CA PHE A 457 -8.37 -20.23 -47.21
C PHE A 457 -7.84 -18.87 -47.67
N THR A 458 -8.47 -17.78 -47.25
CA THR A 458 -7.97 -16.42 -47.50
C THR A 458 -7.89 -15.70 -46.17
N PHE A 459 -6.67 -15.37 -45.74
CA PHE A 459 -6.42 -14.59 -44.54
C PHE A 459 -6.36 -13.11 -44.93
N THR A 460 -7.16 -12.28 -44.26
CA THR A 460 -7.07 -10.82 -44.37
C THR A 460 -6.67 -10.30 -43.00
N GLN A 461 -5.37 -10.09 -42.78
CA GLN A 461 -4.86 -9.44 -41.58
C GLN A 461 -4.48 -7.99 -41.94
N THR A 462 -5.02 -7.02 -41.21
CA THR A 462 -4.62 -5.61 -41.30
C THR A 462 -4.15 -5.15 -39.92
N PRO A 463 -2.94 -4.58 -39.76
CA PRO A 463 -2.00 -4.16 -40.80
C PRO A 463 -1.00 -5.26 -41.18
N SER A 464 -0.68 -5.34 -42.48
CA SER A 464 0.09 -6.42 -43.11
C SER A 464 1.57 -6.49 -42.67
N PRO A 465 2.09 -7.67 -42.31
CA PRO A 465 3.39 -8.11 -42.77
C PRO A 465 3.21 -8.88 -44.09
N THR A 466 3.91 -8.45 -45.13
CA THR A 466 4.01 -9.19 -46.40
C THR A 466 4.85 -10.44 -46.14
N ILE A 467 4.21 -11.61 -46.01
CA ILE A 467 4.91 -12.89 -46.16
C ILE A 467 5.01 -13.13 -47.68
N ASP A 468 6.20 -12.86 -48.22
CA ASP A 468 6.56 -13.13 -49.61
C ASP A 468 7.06 -14.57 -49.70
N CYS A 469 6.15 -15.50 -50.00
CA CYS A 469 6.55 -16.83 -50.46
C CYS A 469 6.65 -16.76 -51.99
N ASP A 470 7.87 -16.64 -52.50
CA ASP A 470 8.17 -16.80 -53.92
C ASP A 470 7.74 -18.22 -54.33
N PHE A 471 6.88 -18.31 -55.35
CA PHE A 471 6.39 -19.58 -55.90
C PHE A 471 7.23 -19.94 -57.13
N ASP A 472 8.51 -20.21 -56.92
CA ASP A 472 9.42 -20.75 -57.92
C ASP A 472 9.47 -22.28 -57.88
N GLY A 473 8.31 -22.90 -58.11
CA GLY A 473 8.21 -24.13 -58.90
C GLY A 473 8.86 -25.43 -58.38
N ASP A 474 9.36 -25.49 -57.15
CA ASP A 474 9.78 -26.75 -56.52
C ASP A 474 8.82 -27.10 -55.37
N PHE A 475 8.27 -28.32 -55.41
CA PHE A 475 7.37 -28.84 -54.40
C PHE A 475 8.19 -29.27 -53.18
N ASP A 476 8.42 -28.36 -52.24
CA ASP A 476 8.79 -28.70 -50.87
C ASP A 476 8.30 -27.59 -49.92
N CYS A 477 7.01 -27.66 -49.59
CA CYS A 477 6.46 -27.00 -48.42
C CYS A 477 5.91 -28.12 -47.55
N ASP A 478 6.74 -28.64 -46.65
CA ASP A 478 6.32 -29.61 -45.66
C ASP A 478 5.15 -28.99 -44.87
N GLY A 479 4.06 -29.76 -44.68
CA GLY A 479 2.84 -29.31 -43.97
C GLY A 479 3.03 -28.95 -42.48
N ILE A 480 4.27 -28.71 -42.04
CA ILE A 480 4.68 -28.38 -40.68
C ILE A 480 4.49 -26.88 -40.41
N ASP A 481 4.74 -25.99 -41.37
CA ASP A 481 4.67 -24.53 -41.13
C ASP A 481 3.24 -24.00 -40.96
N LEU A 482 2.26 -24.60 -41.64
CA LEU A 482 0.84 -24.20 -41.49
C LEU A 482 0.24 -24.73 -40.18
N ILE A 483 0.73 -25.86 -39.69
CA ILE A 483 0.30 -26.44 -38.41
C ILE A 483 0.88 -25.67 -37.24
N GLU A 484 2.12 -25.16 -37.32
CA GLU A 484 2.69 -24.31 -36.26
C GLU A 484 1.93 -22.99 -36.10
N VAL A 485 1.54 -22.33 -37.20
CA VAL A 485 0.73 -21.10 -37.14
C VAL A 485 -0.66 -21.33 -36.54
N ILE A 486 -1.29 -22.48 -36.84
CA ILE A 486 -2.62 -22.82 -36.28
C ILE A 486 -2.52 -23.27 -34.81
N ARG A 487 -1.43 -23.96 -34.44
CA ARG A 487 -1.19 -24.46 -33.08
C ARG A 487 -0.84 -23.32 -32.10
N ASP A 488 -0.18 -22.27 -32.55
CA ASP A 488 0.15 -21.10 -31.72
C ASP A 488 -1.03 -20.13 -31.54
N GLN A 489 -2.00 -20.12 -32.47
CA GLN A 489 -3.18 -19.24 -32.37
C GLN A 489 -4.41 -19.90 -31.74
N ILE A 490 -4.52 -21.23 -31.76
CA ILE A 490 -5.63 -21.96 -31.17
C ILE A 490 -5.03 -23.03 -30.24
N LYS A 491 -4.94 -22.73 -28.93
CA LYS A 491 -4.64 -23.76 -27.91
C LYS A 491 -5.78 -24.79 -27.90
N MET A 492 -5.73 -25.79 -28.77
CA MET A 492 -6.55 -26.99 -28.63
C MET A 492 -6.02 -27.79 -27.45
N ILE A 493 -6.81 -27.85 -26.39
CA ILE A 493 -6.59 -28.74 -25.25
C ILE A 493 -6.83 -30.17 -25.77
N PRO A 494 -5.87 -31.10 -25.69
CA PRO A 494 -6.17 -32.49 -25.97
C PRO A 494 -7.12 -33.00 -24.87
N GLU A 495 -8.32 -33.42 -25.26
CA GLU A 495 -9.18 -34.19 -24.37
C GLU A 495 -8.43 -35.45 -23.96
N THR A 496 -8.07 -35.51 -22.67
CA THR A 496 -7.69 -36.77 -22.04
C THR A 496 -8.97 -37.50 -21.68
N ASP A 497 -9.45 -38.39 -22.54
CA ASP A 497 -10.09 -39.59 -22.03
C ASP A 497 -9.85 -40.84 -22.89
N SER A 498 -9.81 -41.93 -22.14
CA SER A 498 -9.41 -43.32 -22.33
C SER A 498 -9.63 -44.05 -23.67
N ASP A 499 -8.78 -45.07 -23.82
CA ASP A 499 -8.95 -46.35 -24.52
C ASP A 499 -8.57 -46.43 -26.01
N PHE A 500 -7.29 -46.71 -26.28
CA PHE A 500 -6.91 -47.61 -27.37
C PHE A 500 -5.71 -48.47 -26.97
N ASN A 501 -5.98 -49.77 -26.79
CA ASN A 501 -4.98 -50.82 -26.72
C ASN A 501 -4.35 -51.05 -28.11
N ASP A 502 -3.02 -51.06 -28.13
CA ASP A 502 -2.13 -52.06 -28.74
C ASP A 502 -2.54 -52.74 -30.06
N ASP A 503 -1.90 -52.31 -31.15
CA ASP A 503 -1.33 -53.22 -32.16
C ASP A 503 -0.27 -52.52 -33.02
N GLY A 504 0.98 -52.95 -32.88
CA GLY A 504 2.13 -52.44 -33.60
C GLY A 504 2.07 -52.65 -35.13
N GLY A 505 2.59 -51.66 -35.86
CA GLY A 505 2.91 -51.74 -37.27
C GLY A 505 3.66 -50.48 -37.71
N GLU A 506 4.85 -50.65 -38.26
CA GLU A 506 5.58 -49.60 -38.98
C GLU A 506 4.78 -49.17 -40.22
N ASP A 507 4.85 -47.86 -40.54
CA ASP A 507 4.22 -47.15 -41.66
C ASP A 507 2.68 -46.93 -41.58
N GLY A 508 2.27 -45.89 -40.85
CA GLY A 508 0.93 -45.32 -40.92
C GLY A 508 0.99 -43.78 -40.89
N GLN A 509 0.57 -43.13 -41.97
CA GLN A 509 0.24 -41.71 -41.95
C GLN A 509 -1.03 -41.52 -41.10
N ASP A 510 -0.91 -40.80 -39.99
CA ASP A 510 -2.07 -40.45 -39.15
C ASP A 510 -2.98 -39.47 -39.91
N LEU A 511 -4.05 -40.02 -40.48
CA LEU A 511 -5.11 -39.25 -41.12
C LEU A 511 -6.07 -38.74 -40.03
N PHE A 512 -5.92 -37.49 -39.61
CA PHE A 512 -6.89 -36.85 -38.72
C PHE A 512 -8.19 -36.56 -39.49
N LEU A 513 -9.20 -37.42 -39.30
CA LEU A 513 -10.56 -37.22 -39.78
C LEU A 513 -11.33 -36.34 -38.78
N PHE A 514 -11.53 -35.08 -39.10
CA PHE A 514 -12.45 -34.20 -38.35
C PHE A 514 -13.87 -34.40 -38.89
N ALA A 515 -14.74 -35.00 -38.09
CA ALA A 515 -16.17 -35.04 -38.36
C ALA A 515 -16.83 -33.74 -37.86
N LEU A 516 -17.20 -32.85 -38.78
CA LEU A 516 -18.13 -31.77 -38.50
C LEU A 516 -19.55 -32.32 -38.72
N GLU A 517 -20.22 -32.72 -37.63
CA GLU A 517 -21.66 -33.00 -37.68
C GLU A 517 -22.42 -31.68 -37.71
N TRP A 518 -23.19 -31.49 -38.79
CA TRP A 518 -24.22 -30.46 -38.90
C TRP A 518 -25.56 -31.11 -38.56
N GLU A 519 -26.20 -30.69 -37.47
CA GLU A 519 -27.64 -30.94 -37.29
C GLU A 519 -28.45 -29.86 -38.06
N PRO A 520 -29.56 -30.24 -38.72
CA PRO A 520 -30.28 -29.42 -39.69
C PRO A 520 -31.05 -28.21 -39.14
#